data_AF-A0A351AT62-F1
#
_entry.id   AF-A0A351AT62-F1
#
_cell.length_a   1.000
_cell.length_b   1.000
_cell.length_c   1.000
_cell.angle_alpha   90.00
_cell.angle_beta   90.00
_cell.angle_gamma   90.00
#
_symmetry.space_group_name_H-M   'P 1'
#
loop_
_entity.id
_entity.type
_entity.pdbx_description
1 polymer ?
#
loop_
_entity_poly.entity_id
_entity_poly.type
_entity_poly.pdbx_seq_one_letter_code
_entity_poly.pdbx_strand_id
1 'polypeptide(L)'
;MDIIGKWKVRQLNLPTLDGIIQCTPDNLPEGEMFEEFAPMATAIFEFTPEGSLDMLFSVSAEELEDAEKNGETVRDGYLVAESKPWKEVDGKFYYLEDIEGEIMGNEIDPDFEIKVQPDGSLLYCMDMLILERA
;
A
#
# COMPACT_ATOMS: atom_id res chain seq x y z
N MET A 1 17.08 7.61 -4.13
CA MET A 1 16.01 8.42 -3.50
C MET A 1 15.69 7.76 -2.18
N ASP A 2 15.46 8.51 -1.11
CA ASP A 2 15.10 7.91 0.18
C ASP A 2 13.58 7.71 0.26
N ILE A 3 13.14 6.46 0.28
CA ILE A 3 11.70 6.11 0.37
C ILE A 3 11.23 5.89 1.80
N ILE A 4 12.14 5.89 2.79
CA ILE A 4 11.82 5.58 4.19
C ILE A 4 10.90 6.63 4.81
N GLY A 5 9.81 6.21 5.45
CA GLY A 5 8.83 7.04 6.15
C GLY A 5 7.41 6.85 5.61
N LYS A 6 6.50 7.72 6.03
CA LYS A 6 5.07 7.67 5.71
C LYS A 6 4.72 8.28 4.34
N TRP A 7 3.83 7.62 3.61
CA TRP A 7 3.30 8.02 2.30
C TRP A 7 1.79 7.84 2.29
N LYS A 8 1.06 8.76 1.66
CA LYS A 8 -0.39 8.68 1.49
C LYS A 8 -0.74 8.41 0.03
N VAL A 9 -1.91 7.82 -0.21
CA VAL A 9 -2.42 7.63 -1.57
C VAL A 9 -2.82 8.97 -2.17
N ARG A 10 -2.21 9.32 -3.30
CA ARG A 10 -2.55 10.47 -4.13
C ARG A 10 -3.59 10.10 -5.18
N GLN A 11 -3.44 8.92 -5.79
CA GLN A 11 -4.29 8.44 -6.88
C GLN A 11 -4.36 6.92 -6.88
N LEU A 12 -5.51 6.39 -7.31
CA LEU A 12 -5.76 4.98 -7.58
C LEU A 12 -5.98 4.79 -9.08
N ASN A 13 -5.32 3.77 -9.64
CA ASN A 13 -5.46 3.29 -11.02
C ASN A 13 -6.13 1.92 -10.96
N LEU A 14 -7.46 1.91 -10.86
CA LEU A 14 -8.23 0.68 -10.64
C LEU A 14 -8.45 -0.05 -11.98
N PRO A 15 -7.95 -1.27 -12.15
CA PRO A 15 -8.22 -2.07 -13.34
C PRO A 15 -9.67 -2.56 -13.34
N THR A 16 -10.35 -2.37 -14.47
CA THR A 16 -11.72 -2.84 -14.72
C THR A 16 -11.79 -3.56 -16.06
N LEU A 17 -12.93 -4.20 -16.36
CA LEU A 17 -13.16 -4.88 -17.65
C LEU A 17 -13.08 -3.91 -18.85
N ASP A 18 -13.40 -2.63 -18.65
CA ASP A 18 -13.46 -1.61 -19.70
C ASP A 18 -12.18 -0.76 -19.79
N GLY A 19 -11.17 -1.04 -18.96
CA GLY A 19 -9.92 -0.29 -18.90
C GLY A 19 -9.54 0.12 -17.48
N ILE A 20 -8.71 1.16 -17.36
CA ILE A 20 -8.24 1.67 -16.06
C ILE A 20 -9.07 2.89 -15.68
N ILE A 21 -9.70 2.84 -14.50
CA ILE A 21 -10.34 4.00 -13.89
C ILE A 21 -9.31 4.70 -13.01
N GLN A 22 -9.14 6.00 -13.24
CA GLN A 22 -8.28 6.84 -12.41
C GLN A 22 -9.14 7.67 -11.48
N CYS A 23 -8.93 7.51 -10.18
CA CYS A 23 -9.60 8.27 -9.14
C CYS A 23 -8.61 8.63 -8.02
N THR A 24 -9.08 9.43 -7.09
CA THR A 24 -8.38 9.93 -5.91
C THR A 24 -9.22 9.58 -4.69
N PRO A 25 -8.65 9.64 -3.48
CA PRO A 25 -9.41 9.37 -2.26
C PRO A 25 -10.67 10.26 -2.12
N ASP A 26 -10.64 11.49 -2.66
CA ASP A 26 -11.75 12.46 -2.58
C ASP A 26 -12.84 12.27 -3.64
N ASN A 27 -12.62 11.42 -4.65
CA ASN A 27 -13.56 11.21 -5.76
C ASN A 27 -13.71 9.74 -6.17
N LEU A 28 -13.60 8.84 -5.19
CA LEU A 28 -13.88 7.42 -5.39
C LEU A 28 -15.30 7.24 -5.98
N PRO A 29 -15.45 6.46 -7.07
CA PRO A 29 -16.76 6.15 -7.61
C PRO A 29 -17.62 5.36 -6.62
N GLU A 30 -18.94 5.47 -6.73
CA GLU A 30 -19.87 4.64 -5.97
C GLU A 30 -19.98 3.23 -6.58
N GLY A 31 -20.19 2.23 -5.72
CA GLY A 31 -20.43 0.84 -6.11
C GLY A 31 -19.67 -0.14 -5.24
N GLU A 32 -20.21 -1.35 -5.06
CA GLU A 32 -19.65 -2.39 -4.17
C GLU A 32 -18.16 -2.65 -4.44
N MET A 33 -17.76 -2.69 -5.70
CA MET A 33 -16.36 -2.85 -6.10
C MET A 33 -15.45 -1.75 -5.54
N PHE A 34 -15.91 -0.50 -5.47
CA PHE A 34 -15.10 0.64 -5.04
C PHE A 34 -15.08 0.82 -3.52
N GLU A 35 -16.13 0.36 -2.83
CA GLU A 35 -16.17 0.35 -1.36
C GLU A 35 -15.04 -0.51 -0.77
N GLU A 36 -14.68 -1.61 -1.43
CA GLU A 36 -13.54 -2.44 -1.04
C GLU A 36 -12.19 -1.71 -1.13
N PHE A 37 -12.05 -0.72 -2.01
CA PHE A 37 -10.84 0.08 -2.15
C PHE A 37 -10.82 1.32 -1.23
N ALA A 38 -11.93 1.69 -0.59
CA ALA A 38 -11.99 2.88 0.24
C ALA A 38 -11.02 2.86 1.44
N PRO A 39 -10.83 1.74 2.17
CA PRO A 39 -9.80 1.65 3.19
C PRO A 39 -8.40 1.87 2.59
N MET A 40 -8.09 1.22 1.46
CA MET A 40 -6.80 1.35 0.80
C MET A 40 -6.53 2.78 0.32
N ALA A 41 -7.56 3.47 -0.19
CA ALA A 41 -7.46 4.84 -0.66
C ALA A 41 -7.11 5.84 0.46
N THR A 42 -7.48 5.54 1.71
CA THR A 42 -7.21 6.41 2.87
C THR A 42 -6.05 5.91 3.72
N ALA A 43 -5.44 4.78 3.36
CA ALA A 43 -4.31 4.20 4.06
C ALA A 43 -3.05 5.06 3.94
N ILE A 44 -2.23 4.98 4.99
CA ILE A 44 -0.85 5.45 4.99
C ILE A 44 0.06 4.24 4.84
N PHE A 45 1.05 4.34 3.95
CA PHE A 45 2.08 3.33 3.75
C PHE A 45 3.38 3.82 4.37
N GLU A 46 3.91 3.08 5.34
CA GLU A 46 5.17 3.39 6.01
C GLU A 46 6.27 2.42 5.57
N PHE A 47 7.30 2.94 4.90
CA PHE A 47 8.53 2.19 4.63
C PHE A 47 9.48 2.40 5.82
N THR A 48 9.70 1.36 6.63
CA THR A 48 10.59 1.44 7.78
C THR A 48 12.04 1.21 7.39
N PRO A 49 13.02 1.78 8.12
CA PRO A 49 14.45 1.50 7.91
C PRO A 49 14.81 0.02 8.06
N GLU A 50 14.03 -0.74 8.82
CA GLU A 50 14.23 -2.16 9.09
C GLU A 50 13.80 -3.06 7.92
N GLY A 51 13.25 -2.48 6.85
CA GLY A 51 12.81 -3.22 5.67
C GLY A 51 11.36 -3.72 5.76
N SER A 52 10.50 -3.02 6.52
CA SER A 52 9.07 -3.31 6.58
C SER A 52 8.25 -2.24 5.86
N LEU A 53 7.28 -2.67 5.06
CA LEU A 53 6.27 -1.86 4.41
C LEU A 53 4.97 -2.13 5.15
N ASP A 54 4.56 -1.15 5.94
CA ASP A 54 3.38 -1.27 6.80
C ASP A 54 2.22 -0.48 6.21
N MET A 55 1.04 -1.10 6.13
CA MET A 55 -0.21 -0.43 5.82
C MET A 55 -0.87 0.02 7.13
N LEU A 56 -1.11 1.32 7.24
CA LEU A 56 -1.57 1.99 8.44
C LEU A 56 -2.96 2.61 8.21
N PHE A 57 -3.91 2.34 9.10
CA PHE A 57 -5.23 2.98 9.08
C PHE A 57 -5.35 4.04 10.17
N SER A 58 -5.89 5.19 9.78
CA SER A 58 -6.29 6.26 10.70
C SER A 58 -7.72 5.98 11.18
N VAL A 59 -7.85 5.41 12.37
CA VAL A 59 -9.15 5.10 13.00
C VAL A 59 -9.37 5.98 14.25
N SER A 60 -10.55 5.91 14.85
CA SER A 60 -10.84 6.66 16.07
C SER A 60 -10.06 6.14 17.29
N ALA A 61 -9.93 6.97 18.33
CA ALA A 61 -9.24 6.58 19.56
C ALA A 61 -9.89 5.36 20.25
N GLU A 62 -11.22 5.24 20.18
CA GLU A 62 -11.96 4.10 20.71
C GLU A 62 -11.59 2.81 19.95
N GLU A 63 -11.51 2.87 18.62
CA GLU A 63 -11.10 1.75 17.78
C GLU A 63 -9.64 1.34 18.04
N LEU A 64 -8.73 2.30 18.27
CA LEU A 64 -7.35 1.99 18.64
C LEU A 64 -7.27 1.29 20.00
N GLU A 65 -7.99 1.78 21.01
CA GLU A 65 -8.01 1.14 22.34
C GLU A 65 -8.56 -0.28 22.27
N ASP A 66 -9.58 -0.52 21.46
CA ASP A 66 -10.15 -1.85 21.27
C ASP A 66 -9.22 -2.78 20.49
N ALA A 67 -8.55 -2.27 19.46
CA ALA A 67 -7.52 -3.01 18.72
C ALA A 67 -6.38 -3.46 19.65
N GLU A 68 -5.87 -2.57 20.50
CA GLU A 68 -4.83 -2.92 21.50
C GLU A 68 -5.32 -4.00 22.48
N LYS A 69 -6.57 -3.91 22.98
CA LYS A 69 -7.16 -4.94 23.85
C LYS A 69 -7.27 -6.30 23.16
N ASN A 70 -7.50 -6.30 21.84
CA ASN A 70 -7.59 -7.50 21.02
C ASN A 70 -6.22 -8.03 20.58
N GLY A 71 -5.13 -7.36 20.95
CA GLY A 71 -3.76 -7.77 20.62
C GLY A 71 -3.33 -7.36 19.21
N GLU A 72 -4.06 -6.47 18.55
CA GLU A 72 -3.65 -5.85 17.30
C GLU A 72 -2.53 -4.84 17.54
N THR A 73 -1.77 -4.53 16.48
CA THR A 73 -0.62 -3.64 16.60
C THR A 73 -1.05 -2.20 16.32
N VAL A 74 -0.86 -1.33 17.31
CA VAL A 74 -1.05 0.13 17.17
C VAL A 74 0.30 0.83 17.23
N ARG A 75 0.54 1.76 16.30
CA ARG A 75 1.78 2.55 16.22
C ARG A 75 1.49 3.99 15.86
N ASP A 76 2.02 4.94 16.63
CA ASP A 76 1.87 6.38 16.40
C ASP A 76 0.41 6.86 16.22
N GLY A 77 -0.56 6.18 16.85
CA GLY A 77 -1.99 6.50 16.68
C GLY A 77 -2.61 5.93 15.39
N TYR A 78 -1.96 4.98 14.74
CA TYR A 78 -2.50 4.23 13.61
C TYR A 78 -2.61 2.75 13.95
N LEU A 79 -3.63 2.11 13.39
CA LEU A 79 -3.73 0.66 13.37
C LEU A 79 -2.81 0.12 12.27
N VAL A 80 -1.93 -0.82 12.60
CA VAL A 80 -1.08 -1.52 11.62
C VAL A 80 -1.90 -2.71 11.09
N ALA A 81 -2.42 -2.56 9.87
CA ALA A 81 -3.30 -3.55 9.25
C ALA A 81 -2.53 -4.68 8.56
N GLU A 82 -1.41 -4.32 7.92
CA GLU A 82 -0.57 -5.26 7.21
C GLU A 82 0.90 -4.83 7.33
N SER A 83 1.81 -5.80 7.31
CA SER A 83 3.24 -5.58 7.40
C SER A 83 3.94 -6.57 6.48
N LYS A 84 4.64 -6.06 5.47
CA LYS A 84 5.32 -6.87 4.44
C LYS A 84 6.78 -6.47 4.29
N PRO A 85 7.70 -7.38 3.96
CA PRO A 85 9.08 -7.00 3.74
C PRO A 85 9.23 -6.13 2.49
N TRP A 86 10.13 -5.15 2.54
CA TRP A 86 10.65 -4.44 1.37
C TRP A 86 12.17 -4.41 1.39
N LYS A 87 12.78 -4.21 0.21
CA LYS A 87 14.23 -4.16 0.04
C LYS A 87 14.64 -3.20 -1.06
N GLU A 88 15.86 -2.69 -0.96
CA GLU A 88 16.54 -1.97 -2.04
C GLU A 88 17.63 -2.87 -2.64
N VAL A 89 17.63 -3.02 -3.96
CA VAL A 89 18.64 -3.78 -4.73
C VAL A 89 19.08 -2.92 -5.91
N ASP A 90 20.36 -2.58 -5.98
CA ASP A 90 20.95 -1.77 -7.06
C ASP A 90 20.21 -0.44 -7.34
N GLY A 91 19.69 0.21 -6.29
CA GLY A 91 18.94 1.48 -6.38
C GLY A 91 17.48 1.33 -6.81
N LYS A 92 16.98 0.10 -6.91
CA LYS A 92 15.57 -0.23 -7.14
C LYS A 92 14.92 -0.77 -5.88
N PHE A 93 13.64 -0.50 -5.71
CA PHE A 93 12.88 -0.85 -4.53
C PHE A 93 11.90 -1.97 -4.85
N TYR A 94 11.75 -2.93 -3.95
CA TYR A 94 10.86 -4.07 -4.10
C TYR A 94 10.12 -4.34 -2.80
N TYR A 95 8.88 -4.80 -2.89
CA TYR A 95 8.14 -5.39 -1.77
C TYR A 95 7.81 -6.84 -2.07
N LEU A 96 7.76 -7.65 -1.02
CA LEU A 96 7.47 -9.07 -1.09
C LEU A 96 5.99 -9.31 -0.81
N GLU A 97 5.32 -9.93 -1.77
CA GLU A 97 3.96 -10.43 -1.58
C GLU A 97 3.98 -11.93 -1.24
N ASP A 98 3.10 -12.34 -0.34
CA ASP A 98 2.91 -13.75 -0.01
C ASP A 98 1.98 -14.40 -1.04
N ILE A 99 2.50 -14.57 -2.25
CA ILE A 99 1.80 -15.21 -3.36
C ILE A 99 2.47 -16.53 -3.73
N GLU A 100 1.68 -17.60 -3.71
CA GLU A 100 2.08 -18.90 -4.22
C GLU A 100 1.37 -19.17 -5.55
N GLY A 101 2.12 -19.56 -6.58
CA GLY A 101 1.54 -19.90 -7.87
C GLY A 101 2.58 -20.17 -8.95
N GLU A 102 2.12 -20.75 -10.06
CA GLU A 102 2.95 -21.03 -11.23
C GLU A 102 2.31 -20.47 -12.49
N ILE A 103 3.07 -19.75 -13.31
CA ILE A 103 2.67 -19.32 -14.65
C ILE A 103 3.51 -20.08 -15.67
N MET A 104 2.84 -20.88 -16.50
CA MET A 104 3.48 -21.74 -17.51
C MET A 104 4.58 -22.65 -16.93
N GLY A 105 4.39 -23.12 -15.70
CA GLY A 105 5.32 -24.01 -15.00
C GLY A 105 6.55 -23.33 -14.38
N ASN A 106 6.55 -22.00 -14.28
CA ASN A 106 7.53 -21.25 -13.49
C ASN A 106 6.85 -20.67 -12.27
N GLU A 107 7.47 -20.81 -11.10
CA GLU A 107 7.05 -20.12 -9.88
C GLU A 107 6.97 -18.61 -10.16
N ILE A 108 5.93 -17.98 -9.61
CA ILE A 108 5.78 -16.54 -9.69
C ILE A 108 6.87 -15.90 -8.83
N ASP A 109 7.55 -14.89 -9.38
CA ASP A 109 8.46 -14.04 -8.63
C ASP A 109 7.65 -13.18 -7.63
N PRO A 110 7.85 -13.33 -6.31
CA PRO A 110 7.10 -12.58 -5.31
C PRO A 110 7.61 -11.15 -5.12
N ASP A 111 8.74 -10.77 -5.74
CA ASP A 111 9.32 -9.43 -5.65
C ASP A 111 8.67 -8.46 -6.64
N PHE A 112 7.85 -7.55 -6.13
CA PHE A 112 7.21 -6.50 -6.94
C PHE A 112 7.95 -5.18 -6.85
N GLU A 113 8.30 -4.59 -8.00
CA GLU A 113 9.03 -3.32 -8.06
C GLU A 113 8.15 -2.13 -7.63
N ILE A 114 8.70 -1.27 -6.78
CA ILE A 114 8.16 0.04 -6.41
C ILE A 114 8.88 1.08 -7.25
N LYS A 115 8.16 1.74 -8.16
CA LYS A 115 8.79 2.66 -9.12
C LYS A 115 8.77 4.08 -8.60
N VAL A 116 9.92 4.74 -8.64
CA VAL A 116 10.04 6.17 -8.31
C VAL A 116 9.76 7.00 -9.56
N GLN A 117 8.77 7.88 -9.48
CA GLN A 117 8.45 8.81 -10.57
C GLN A 117 9.36 10.05 -10.54
N PRO A 118 9.52 10.78 -11.66
CA PRO A 118 10.37 11.99 -11.71
C PRO A 118 9.97 13.10 -10.74
N ASP A 119 8.68 13.15 -10.34
CA ASP A 119 8.18 14.11 -9.35
C ASP A 119 8.38 13.66 -7.89
N GLY A 120 8.98 12.48 -7.68
CA GLY A 120 9.26 11.90 -6.37
C GLY A 120 8.09 11.10 -5.79
N SER A 121 6.98 10.93 -6.50
CA SER A 121 5.93 9.99 -6.09
C SER A 121 6.32 8.54 -6.38
N LEU A 122 5.64 7.59 -5.74
CA LEU A 122 5.90 6.16 -5.90
C LEU A 122 4.73 5.48 -6.61
N LEU A 123 5.01 4.59 -7.55
CA LEU A 123 4.06 3.61 -8.05
C LEU A 123 4.21 2.34 -7.23
N TYR A 124 3.13 1.97 -6.55
CA TYR A 124 3.04 0.84 -5.64
C TYR A 124 1.84 -0.06 -6.01
N CYS A 125 1.81 -1.29 -5.50
CA CYS A 125 0.75 -2.27 -5.71
C CYS A 125 0.48 -2.50 -7.20
N MET A 126 1.50 -2.97 -7.94
CA MET A 126 1.43 -3.18 -9.39
C MET A 126 0.95 -1.93 -10.18
N ASP A 127 1.50 -0.76 -9.83
CA ASP A 127 1.14 0.57 -10.37
C ASP A 127 -0.32 1.01 -10.10
N MET A 128 -1.07 0.27 -9.28
CA MET A 128 -2.43 0.65 -8.90
C MET A 128 -2.46 1.87 -8.00
N LEU A 129 -1.42 2.11 -7.19
CA LEU A 129 -1.38 3.23 -6.25
C LEU A 129 -0.26 4.19 -6.63
N ILE A 130 -0.60 5.48 -6.73
CA ILE A 130 0.37 6.57 -6.74
C ILE A 130 0.45 7.13 -5.32
N LEU A 131 1.62 7.03 -4.71
CA LEU A 131 1.87 7.50 -3.35
C LEU A 131 2.63 8.81 -3.37
N GLU A 132 2.23 9.75 -2.52
CA GLU A 132 2.97 10.99 -2.25
C GLU A 132 3.33 11.07 -0.77
N ARG A 133 4.29 11.94 -0.43
CA ARG A 133 4.68 12.11 0.97
C ARG A 133 3.51 12.60 1.82
N ALA A 134 3.33 11.96 2.97
CA ALA A 134 2.34 12.33 3.98
C ALA A 134 2.80 13.56 4.79
#